data_AF-A0A3R7NUI8-F1
#
_entry.id   AF-A0A3R7NUI8-F1
#
_cell.length_a   1.000
_cell.length_b   1.000
_cell.length_c   1.000
_cell.angle_alpha   90.00
_cell.angle_beta   90.00
_cell.angle_gamma   90.00
#
_symmetry.space_group_name_H-M   'P 1'
#
loop_
_entity.id
_entity.type
_entity.pdbx_description
1 polymer ?
#
loop_
_entity_poly.entity_id
_entity_poly.type
_entity_poly.pdbx_seq_one_letter_code
_entity_poly.pdbx_strand_id
1 'polypeptide(L)'
;MSRWLAALMALLLLFPGGALAIDLVVSDPVVEPCPADDSAAQSDLKRPVGASCYALRGLVSNPGKRPVVDTDVFAQIIDGSGEPALANRTRVGSIGDVPPGDSPFALRLSIPAGTPGPFSVNKARARGFNAPVRTRAGAEDELLPLEQDLSS
;
A
#
# COMPACT_ATOMS: atom_id res chain seq x y z
N MET A 1 6.56 -47.73 17.45
CA MET A 1 5.54 -46.85 16.83
C MET A 1 5.34 -45.54 17.60
N SER A 2 5.18 -45.55 18.93
CA SER A 2 4.94 -44.33 19.74
C SER A 2 6.05 -43.25 19.68
N ARG A 3 7.34 -43.63 19.71
CA ARG A 3 8.48 -42.66 19.69
C ARG A 3 8.60 -41.87 18.38
N TRP A 4 8.18 -42.47 17.27
CA TRP A 4 8.21 -41.83 15.94
C TRP A 4 7.06 -40.83 15.78
N LEU A 5 5.87 -41.13 16.33
CA LEU A 5 4.77 -40.16 16.40
C LEU A 5 5.13 -38.94 17.26
N ALA A 6 5.78 -39.15 18.41
CA ALA A 6 6.21 -38.05 19.27
C ALA A 6 7.26 -37.15 18.59
N ALA A 7 8.20 -37.74 17.86
CA ALA A 7 9.19 -36.99 17.09
C ALA A 7 8.55 -36.21 15.93
N LEU A 8 7.58 -36.79 15.22
CA LEU A 8 6.82 -36.12 14.16
C LEU A 8 5.99 -34.95 14.70
N MET A 9 5.37 -35.13 15.86
CA MET A 9 4.55 -34.08 16.50
C MET A 9 5.42 -32.94 17.06
N ALA A 10 6.60 -33.25 17.61
CA ALA A 10 7.59 -32.25 18.01
C ALA A 10 8.16 -31.49 16.80
N LEU A 11 8.37 -32.17 15.66
CA LEU A 11 8.84 -31.57 14.42
C LEU A 11 7.81 -30.61 13.80
N LEU A 12 6.52 -30.92 13.93
CA LEU A 12 5.42 -30.04 13.46
C LEU A 12 5.32 -28.73 14.24
N LEU A 13 5.76 -28.70 15.50
CA LEU A 13 5.77 -27.49 16.33
C LEU A 13 6.95 -26.54 16.03
N LEU A 14 7.93 -26.99 15.26
CA LEU A 14 9.10 -26.19 14.87
C LEU A 14 8.86 -25.32 13.62
N PHE A 15 7.69 -25.41 12.98
CA PHE A 15 7.36 -24.58 11.83
C PHE A 15 6.70 -23.27 12.29
N PRO A 16 7.38 -22.10 12.19
CA PRO A 16 6.75 -20.83 12.48
C PRO A 16 5.63 -20.57 11.47
N GLY A 17 4.46 -20.17 11.95
CA GLY A 17 3.39 -19.69 11.09
C GLY A 17 3.80 -18.37 10.44
N GLY A 18 4.18 -18.40 9.16
CA GLY A 18 4.58 -17.21 8.41
C GLY A 18 3.39 -16.35 7.97
N ALA A 19 3.64 -15.05 7.80
CA ALA A 19 2.72 -14.16 7.14
C ALA A 19 2.62 -14.53 5.65
N LEU A 20 1.41 -14.81 5.18
CA LEU A 20 1.11 -15.09 3.77
C LEU A 20 0.50 -13.86 3.12
N ALA A 21 1.01 -13.50 1.95
CA ALA A 21 0.46 -12.43 1.15
C ALA A 21 -0.92 -12.84 0.60
N ILE A 22 -1.87 -11.90 0.65
CA ILE A 22 -3.24 -12.06 0.15
C ILE A 22 -3.52 -10.95 -0.86
N ASP A 23 -4.00 -11.35 -2.03
CA ASP A 23 -4.50 -10.43 -3.05
C ASP A 23 -5.95 -10.04 -2.76
N LEU A 24 -6.24 -8.75 -2.91
CA LEU A 24 -7.54 -8.12 -2.72
C LEU A 24 -7.98 -7.46 -4.03
N VAL A 25 -9.29 -7.46 -4.27
CA VAL A 25 -9.88 -6.88 -5.47
C VAL A 25 -10.16 -5.41 -5.24
N VAL A 26 -9.78 -4.55 -6.19
CA VAL A 26 -10.14 -3.12 -6.17
C VAL A 26 -11.17 -2.85 -7.25
N SER A 27 -12.29 -2.23 -6.87
CA SER A 27 -13.37 -1.84 -7.78
C SER A 27 -13.63 -0.34 -7.72
N ASP A 28 -14.15 0.18 -8.84
CA ASP A 28 -14.52 1.57 -9.04
C ASP A 28 -13.45 2.61 -8.64
N PRO A 29 -12.18 2.42 -9.05
CA PRO A 29 -11.12 3.36 -8.71
C PRO A 29 -11.32 4.69 -9.45
N VAL A 30 -11.37 5.79 -8.69
CA VAL A 30 -11.51 7.15 -9.22
C VAL A 30 -10.40 8.02 -8.66
N VAL A 31 -9.85 8.88 -9.52
CA VAL A 31 -8.89 9.93 -9.14
C VAL A 31 -9.58 11.27 -9.23
N GLU A 32 -9.67 11.97 -8.11
CA GLU A 32 -10.26 13.30 -8.01
C GLU A 32 -9.33 14.27 -7.29
N PRO A 33 -9.45 15.59 -7.48
CA PRO A 33 -8.69 16.56 -6.70
C PRO A 33 -8.91 16.37 -5.20
N CYS A 34 -7.87 16.57 -4.40
CA CYS A 34 -8.03 16.54 -2.94
C CYS A 34 -9.04 17.60 -2.47
N PRO A 35 -9.80 17.34 -1.39
CA PRO A 35 -10.65 18.34 -0.74
C PRO A 35 -9.87 19.60 -0.37
N ALA A 36 -10.50 20.78 -0.44
CA ALA A 36 -9.82 22.06 -0.17
C ALA A 36 -9.37 22.23 1.29
N ASP A 37 -10.02 21.53 2.21
CA ASP A 37 -9.68 21.45 3.64
C ASP A 37 -8.58 20.43 3.94
N ASP A 38 -8.16 19.62 2.96
CA ASP A 38 -7.05 18.69 3.11
C ASP A 38 -5.72 19.45 3.22
N SER A 39 -4.95 19.17 4.27
CA SER A 39 -3.65 19.81 4.50
C SER A 39 -2.62 19.56 3.39
N ALA A 40 -2.80 18.51 2.57
CA ALA A 40 -2.00 18.27 1.38
C ALA A 40 -2.48 19.05 0.15
N ALA A 41 -3.72 19.56 0.14
CA ALA A 41 -4.26 20.46 -0.88
C ALA A 41 -3.87 21.93 -0.62
N GLN A 42 -3.53 22.28 0.62
CA GLN A 42 -3.13 23.62 1.01
C GLN A 42 -1.75 23.98 0.44
N SER A 43 -1.72 24.98 -0.45
CA SER A 43 -0.54 25.53 -1.08
C SER A 43 0.21 26.51 -0.16
N ASP A 44 0.39 26.17 1.12
CA ASP A 44 1.14 27.04 2.01
C ASP A 44 2.57 27.20 1.48
N LEU A 45 2.99 28.46 1.39
CA LEU A 45 4.09 29.07 0.62
C LEU A 45 5.51 28.52 0.87
N LYS A 46 5.66 27.33 1.47
CA LYS A 46 6.92 26.62 1.75
C LYS A 46 7.05 25.25 1.07
N ARG A 47 6.04 24.79 0.31
CA ARG A 47 6.06 23.46 -0.32
C ARG A 47 6.76 23.51 -1.69
N PRO A 48 7.51 22.45 -2.10
CA PRO A 48 8.10 22.39 -3.43
C PRO A 48 7.04 22.61 -4.51
N VAL A 49 7.24 23.71 -5.25
CA VAL A 49 6.48 24.09 -6.44
C VAL A 49 6.70 22.97 -7.46
N GLY A 50 5.70 22.11 -7.71
CA GLY A 50 5.86 21.05 -8.71
C GLY A 50 4.91 19.86 -8.65
N ALA A 51 4.01 19.74 -7.67
CA ALA A 51 3.02 18.66 -7.64
C ALA A 51 1.65 19.13 -7.12
N SER A 52 0.59 18.59 -7.69
CA SER A 52 -0.81 18.78 -7.31
C SER A 52 -1.32 17.59 -6.50
N CYS A 53 -2.22 17.86 -5.53
CA CYS A 53 -2.83 16.84 -4.69
C CYS A 53 -4.06 16.24 -5.36
N TYR A 54 -4.08 14.91 -5.48
CA TYR A 54 -5.23 14.12 -5.88
C TYR A 54 -5.53 13.03 -4.84
N ALA A 55 -6.77 12.55 -4.81
CA ALA A 55 -7.19 11.41 -4.02
C ALA A 55 -7.58 10.26 -4.96
N LEU A 56 -6.95 9.09 -4.76
CA LEU A 56 -7.43 7.83 -5.33
C LEU A 56 -8.42 7.20 -4.35
N ARG A 57 -9.64 6.97 -4.81
CA ARG A 57 -10.72 6.36 -4.03
C ARG A 57 -11.27 5.14 -4.73
N GLY A 58 -11.91 4.26 -3.98
CA GLY A 58 -12.61 3.11 -4.52
C GLY A 58 -13.08 2.18 -3.42
N LEU A 59 -13.43 0.97 -3.81
CA LEU A 59 -13.75 -0.13 -2.92
C LEU A 59 -12.64 -1.18 -3.00
N VAL A 60 -12.28 -1.75 -1.85
CA VAL A 60 -11.42 -2.93 -1.76
C VAL A 60 -12.24 -4.08 -1.19
N SER A 61 -12.22 -5.23 -1.86
CA SER A 61 -12.95 -6.43 -1.48
C SER A 61 -12.01 -7.49 -0.96
N ASN A 62 -12.27 -7.96 0.26
CA ASN A 62 -11.62 -9.08 0.87
C ASN A 62 -12.55 -10.31 0.83
N PRO A 63 -12.31 -11.28 -0.07
CA PRO A 63 -13.13 -12.49 -0.16
C PRO A 63 -12.86 -13.50 0.96
N GLY A 64 -11.86 -13.23 1.81
CA GLY A 64 -11.47 -14.08 2.92
C GLY A 64 -12.42 -13.99 4.12
N LYS A 65 -12.07 -14.72 5.18
CA LYS A 65 -12.83 -14.75 6.46
C LYS A 65 -12.12 -14.01 7.60
N ARG A 66 -10.93 -13.47 7.34
CA ARG A 66 -10.10 -12.75 8.32
C ARG A 66 -9.68 -11.40 7.73
N PRO A 67 -9.42 -10.40 8.58
CA PRO A 67 -8.84 -9.15 8.13
C PRO A 67 -7.48 -9.37 7.44
N VAL A 68 -7.19 -8.52 6.46
CA VAL A 68 -5.88 -8.44 5.80
C VAL A 68 -5.19 -7.15 6.27
N VAL A 69 -3.98 -7.28 6.78
CA VAL A 69 -3.19 -6.19 7.38
C VAL A 69 -1.99 -5.81 6.51
N ASP A 70 -1.32 -4.71 6.82
CA ASP A 70 -0.16 -4.20 6.07
C ASP A 70 -0.46 -4.11 4.56
N THR A 71 -1.64 -3.57 4.22
CA THR A 71 -2.20 -3.63 2.86
C THR A 71 -1.72 -2.47 2.00
N ASP A 72 -1.16 -2.80 0.85
CA ASP A 72 -0.72 -1.86 -0.18
C ASP A 72 -1.63 -1.87 -1.39
N VAL A 73 -1.91 -0.69 -1.94
CA VAL A 73 -2.65 -0.50 -3.19
C VAL A 73 -1.66 -0.25 -4.31
N PHE A 74 -1.91 -0.91 -5.44
CA PHE A 74 -1.14 -0.79 -6.66
C PHE A 74 -2.05 -0.40 -7.81
N ALA A 75 -1.64 0.57 -8.61
CA ALA A 75 -2.37 1.03 -9.79
C ALA A 75 -1.44 1.74 -10.78
N GLN A 76 -1.89 1.88 -12.02
CA GLN A 76 -1.29 2.75 -13.01
C GLN A 76 -2.22 3.96 -13.19
N ILE A 77 -1.71 5.15 -12.88
CA ILE A 77 -2.43 6.40 -13.10
C ILE A 77 -2.05 6.92 -14.47
N ILE A 78 -3.00 6.94 -15.39
CA ILE A 78 -2.79 7.37 -16.78
C ILE A 78 -3.38 8.77 -16.94
N ASP A 79 -2.61 9.67 -17.53
CA ASP A 79 -3.03 11.05 -17.79
C ASP A 79 -3.86 11.19 -19.08
N GLY A 80 -4.31 12.41 -19.36
CA GLY A 80 -5.11 12.73 -20.54
C GLY A 80 -4.36 12.54 -21.87
N SER A 81 -3.03 12.44 -21.86
CA SER A 81 -2.21 12.06 -23.04
C SER A 81 -2.05 10.56 -23.22
N GLY A 82 -2.52 9.73 -22.27
CA GLY A 82 -2.33 8.29 -22.30
C GLY A 82 -0.99 7.83 -21.72
N GLU A 83 -0.25 8.71 -21.05
CA GLU A 83 1.03 8.40 -20.43
C GLU A 83 0.89 8.16 -18.92
N PRO A 84 1.79 7.37 -18.29
CA PRO A 84 1.79 7.20 -16.85
C PRO A 84 2.12 8.52 -16.13
N ALA A 85 1.15 9.08 -15.41
CA ALA A 85 1.32 10.29 -14.60
C ALA A 85 2.36 10.11 -13.48
N LEU A 86 2.55 8.86 -13.03
CA LEU A 86 3.46 8.46 -11.95
C LEU A 86 4.51 7.47 -12.48
N ALA A 87 5.45 7.97 -13.29
CA ALA A 87 6.54 7.16 -13.81
C ALA A 87 7.36 6.53 -12.67
N ASN A 88 7.75 5.26 -12.84
CA ASN A 88 8.58 4.47 -11.91
C ASN A 88 7.92 4.00 -10.60
N ARG A 89 6.62 4.25 -10.37
CA ARG A 89 5.92 3.67 -9.22
C ARG A 89 4.57 3.07 -9.60
N THR A 90 4.38 1.80 -9.23
CA THR A 90 3.08 1.12 -9.35
C THR A 90 2.37 0.97 -8.01
N ARG A 91 3.12 1.01 -6.89
CA ARG A 91 2.56 1.12 -5.55
C ARG A 91 2.17 2.58 -5.31
N VAL A 92 0.88 2.82 -5.09
CA VAL A 92 0.33 4.17 -4.95
C VAL A 92 0.13 4.58 -3.49
N GLY A 93 0.03 3.61 -2.58
CA GLY A 93 -0.02 3.87 -1.14
C GLY A 93 -0.37 2.64 -0.33
N SER A 94 -0.40 2.81 1.00
CA SER A 94 -0.86 1.80 1.95
C SER A 94 -2.20 2.20 2.54
N ILE A 95 -3.08 1.23 2.72
CA ILE A 95 -4.37 1.40 3.41
C ILE A 95 -4.33 0.65 4.74
N GLY A 96 -5.32 0.92 5.60
CA GLY A 96 -5.46 0.20 6.86
C GLY A 96 -5.88 -1.26 6.69
N ASP A 97 -6.18 -1.90 7.81
CA ASP A 97 -6.68 -3.27 7.84
C ASP A 97 -7.99 -3.38 7.05
N VAL A 98 -8.06 -4.39 6.19
CA VAL A 98 -9.24 -4.64 5.34
C VAL A 98 -10.04 -5.80 5.92
N PRO A 99 -11.20 -5.56 6.57
CA PRO A 99 -12.06 -6.62 7.07
C PRO A 99 -12.64 -7.46 5.92
N PRO A 100 -13.19 -8.67 6.19
CA PRO A 100 -13.94 -9.45 5.20
C PRO A 100 -15.09 -8.65 4.57
N GLY A 101 -15.26 -8.78 3.25
CA GLY A 101 -16.24 -8.02 2.47
C GLY A 101 -15.65 -6.76 1.83
N ASP A 102 -16.53 -5.82 1.49
CA ASP A 102 -16.15 -4.58 0.80
C ASP A 102 -15.88 -3.45 1.79
N SER A 103 -14.77 -2.75 1.61
CA SER A 103 -14.37 -1.61 2.41
C SER A 103 -14.03 -0.42 1.50
N PRO A 104 -14.52 0.80 1.79
CA PRO A 104 -14.08 1.99 1.08
C PRO A 104 -12.64 2.33 1.46
N PHE A 105 -11.87 2.85 0.51
CA PHE A 105 -10.55 3.40 0.77
C PHE A 105 -10.33 4.73 0.06
N ALA A 106 -9.38 5.51 0.58
CA ALA A 106 -8.90 6.74 -0.03
C ALA A 106 -7.40 6.91 0.23
N LEU A 107 -6.65 7.31 -0.80
CA LEU A 107 -5.20 7.51 -0.75
C LEU A 107 -4.84 8.83 -1.41
N ARG A 108 -3.91 9.59 -0.81
CA ARG A 108 -3.36 10.80 -1.42
C ARG A 108 -2.34 10.44 -2.49
N LEU A 109 -2.47 11.06 -3.65
CA LEU A 109 -1.54 11.01 -4.77
C LEU A 109 -0.92 12.39 -4.95
N SER A 110 0.41 12.44 -4.99
CA SER A 110 1.15 13.61 -5.49
C SER A 110 1.41 13.41 -6.98
N ILE A 111 0.66 14.10 -7.84
CA ILE A 111 0.83 14.09 -9.30
C ILE A 111 1.61 15.33 -9.71
N PRO A 112 2.61 15.26 -10.62
CA PRO A 112 3.33 16.44 -11.07
C PRO A 112 2.40 17.57 -11.54
N ALA A 113 2.77 18.81 -11.24
CA ALA A 113 2.00 19.97 -11.65
C ALA A 113 2.03 20.10 -13.18
N GLY A 114 0.88 20.43 -13.78
CA GLY A 114 0.75 20.54 -15.24
C GLY A 114 0.52 19.23 -15.98
N THR A 115 0.47 18.08 -15.28
CA THR A 115 0.04 16.82 -15.90
C THR A 115 -1.40 16.94 -16.41
N PRO A 116 -1.67 16.61 -17.69
CA PRO A 116 -2.99 16.80 -18.29
C PRO A 116 -4.02 15.83 -17.69
N GLY A 117 -5.17 16.35 -17.24
CA GLY A 117 -6.34 15.53 -16.90
C GLY A 117 -7.25 15.28 -18.11
N PRO A 118 -8.29 14.42 -17.98
CA PRO A 118 -8.65 13.63 -16.80
C PRO A 118 -7.74 12.40 -16.60
N PHE A 119 -7.67 11.90 -15.37
CA PHE A 119 -6.89 10.72 -15.04
C PHE A 119 -7.74 9.44 -15.12
N SER A 120 -7.17 8.38 -15.67
CA SER A 120 -7.77 7.03 -15.62
C SER A 120 -6.90 6.09 -14.79
N VAL A 121 -7.54 5.08 -14.17
CA VAL A 121 -6.86 4.12 -13.30
C VAL A 121 -6.87 2.75 -13.93
N ASN A 122 -5.68 2.20 -14.18
CA ASN A 122 -5.50 0.89 -14.78
C ASN A 122 -4.86 -0.10 -13.81
N LYS A 123 -5.25 -1.38 -13.91
CA LYS A 123 -4.66 -2.52 -13.16
C LYS A 123 -4.65 -2.31 -11.64
N ALA A 124 -5.70 -1.67 -11.13
CA ALA A 124 -5.89 -1.44 -9.70
C ALA A 124 -6.05 -2.78 -8.96
N ARG A 125 -5.31 -2.94 -7.86
CA ARG A 125 -5.34 -4.12 -7.00
C ARG A 125 -4.76 -3.75 -5.64
N ALA A 126 -5.14 -4.49 -4.61
CA ALA A 126 -4.56 -4.35 -3.29
C ALA A 126 -3.93 -5.67 -2.86
N ARG A 127 -2.87 -5.62 -2.06
CA ARG A 127 -2.19 -6.79 -1.52
C ARG A 127 -1.73 -6.50 -0.10
N GLY A 128 -2.04 -7.40 0.82
CA GLY A 128 -1.58 -7.32 2.21
C GLY A 128 -1.24 -8.70 2.73
N PHE A 129 -1.32 -8.89 4.04
CA PHE A 129 -0.91 -10.12 4.71
C PHE A 129 -1.98 -10.63 5.69
N ASN A 130 -1.96 -11.94 5.97
CA ASN A 130 -2.84 -12.56 6.97
C ASN A 130 -2.39 -12.33 8.43
N ALA A 131 -1.21 -11.75 8.63
CA ALA A 131 -0.60 -11.39 9.90
C ALA A 131 0.44 -10.27 9.66
N PRO A 132 0.73 -9.41 10.66
CA PRO A 132 1.70 -8.34 10.50
C PRO A 132 3.09 -8.87 10.12
N VAL A 133 3.76 -8.22 9.16
CA VAL A 133 5.07 -8.69 8.65
C VAL A 133 6.24 -8.20 9.51
N ARG A 134 6.10 -7.04 10.16
CA ARG A 134 7.13 -6.50 11.04
C ARG A 134 6.78 -6.80 12.50
N THR A 135 7.53 -7.70 13.14
CA THR A 135 7.85 -7.53 14.56
C THR A 135 8.70 -6.27 14.66
N ARG A 136 8.29 -5.27 15.46
CA ARG A 136 9.03 -4.00 15.62
C ARG A 136 10.54 -4.28 15.67
N ALA A 137 11.29 -3.76 14.69
CA ALA A 137 12.74 -3.83 14.70
C ALA A 137 13.25 -3.16 15.99
N GLY A 138 14.28 -3.76 16.62
CA GLY A 138 14.98 -3.13 17.73
C GLY A 138 15.67 -1.84 17.26
N ALA A 139 15.96 -0.94 18.20
CA ALA A 139 16.54 0.39 17.96
C ALA A 139 17.96 0.38 17.33
N GLU A 140 18.50 -0.80 17.03
CA GLU A 140 19.85 -1.03 16.53
C GLU A 140 19.90 -1.30 15.01
N ASP A 141 18.75 -1.49 14.35
CA ASP A 141 18.62 -1.66 12.88
C ASP A 141 18.14 -0.36 12.18
N GLU A 142 18.28 0.79 12.84
CA GLU A 142 17.54 2.02 12.49
C GLU A 142 18.11 2.76 11.26
N LEU A 143 19.37 2.56 10.89
CA LEU A 143 19.99 3.25 9.75
C LEU A 143 20.21 2.30 8.58
N LEU A 144 19.64 2.64 7.42
CA LEU A 144 19.91 1.95 6.17
C LEU A 144 21.36 2.20 5.71
N PRO A 145 21.98 1.32 4.90
CA PRO A 145 23.35 1.51 4.41
C PRO A 145 23.59 2.89 3.78
N LEU A 146 22.61 3.42 3.03
CA LEU A 146 22.70 4.77 2.46
C LEU A 146 22.70 5.86 3.53
N GLU A 147 21.96 5.69 4.62
CA GLU A 147 21.94 6.64 5.74
C GLU A 147 23.24 6.58 6.54
N GLN A 148 23.84 5.38 6.64
CA GLN A 148 25.16 5.18 7.24
C GLN A 148 26.24 5.91 6.40
N ASP A 149 26.24 5.72 5.08
CA ASP A 149 27.17 6.37 4.15
C ASP A 149 27.05 7.90 4.12
N LEU A 150 25.84 8.43 4.37
CA LEU A 150 25.59 9.88 4.41
C LEU A 150 25.84 10.51 5.79
N SER A 151 26.02 9.68 6.82
CA SER A 151 26.28 10.11 8.20
C SER A 151 27.77 10.18 8.58
N SER A 152 28.67 9.74 7.69
CA SER A 152 30.13 9.76 7.85
C SER A 152 30.80 11.01 7.31
#